data_AF-A0A177WUN9-F1
#
_entry.id   AF-A0A177WUN9-F1
#
_cell.length_a   1.000
_cell.length_b   1.000
_cell.length_c   1.000
_cell.angle_alpha   90.00
_cell.angle_beta   90.00
_cell.angle_gamma   90.00
#
_symmetry.space_group_name_H-M   'P 1'
#
loop_
_entity.id
_entity.type
_entity.pdbx_description
1 polymer ?
#
loop_
_entity_poly.entity_id
_entity_poly.type
_entity_poly.pdbx_seq_one_letter_code
_entity_poly.pdbx_strand_id
1 'polypeptide(L)'
;MDRQRTSKVKNKNAAAVQITAEQLLKEAESFREKPAVQPVQKIADKEELDDYRMGKRKGFEDAVRRNRTAVGAWLKYAAWEESQDELERARSVYERSLDFEPRNQTLWLKYAEMEMKHRNINRARNVLDRVVAILPRVDLFWYKYTYMEELLDNVAGARQIFERWMEWEPSEEAWMAFVKFEKR
;
A
#
# COMPACT_ATOMS: atom_id res chain seq x y z
N MET A 1 30.03 -4.00 59.22
CA MET A 1 31.36 -4.03 58.59
C MET A 1 31.25 -3.33 57.24
N ASP A 2 31.65 -2.06 57.20
CA ASP A 2 31.52 -1.18 56.04
C ASP A 2 32.57 -1.48 54.96
N ARG A 3 32.11 -1.68 53.72
CA ARG A 3 32.99 -1.86 52.55
C ARG A 3 33.62 -0.51 52.18
N GLN A 4 34.85 -0.30 52.63
CA GLN A 4 35.65 0.87 52.27
C GLN A 4 35.93 0.87 50.76
N ARG A 5 35.33 1.82 50.02
CA ARG A 5 35.61 2.03 48.58
C ARG A 5 37.01 2.64 48.44
N THR A 6 37.99 1.80 48.14
CA THR A 6 39.34 2.26 47.77
C THR A 6 39.28 3.05 46.46
N SER A 7 39.68 4.32 46.49
CA SER A 7 39.77 5.17 45.29
C SER A 7 40.93 4.71 44.40
N LYS A 8 40.64 4.02 43.30
CA LYS A 8 41.66 3.68 42.29
C LYS A 8 42.21 4.96 41.67
N VAL A 9 43.51 5.21 41.84
CA VAL A 9 44.24 6.27 41.12
C VAL A 9 44.21 5.93 39.63
N LYS A 10 43.57 6.77 38.82
CA LYS A 10 43.47 6.59 37.37
C LYS A 10 44.64 7.27 36.68
N ASN A 11 45.28 6.57 35.74
CA ASN A 11 46.30 7.14 34.87
C ASN A 11 45.64 8.14 33.89
N LYS A 12 46.19 9.35 33.79
CA LYS A 12 45.70 10.45 32.94
C LYS A 12 46.56 10.69 31.69
N ASN A 13 47.56 9.84 31.44
CA ASN A 13 48.39 9.95 30.24
C ASN A 13 47.52 9.76 28.98
N ALA A 14 47.91 10.40 27.88
CA ALA A 14 47.23 10.25 26.60
C ALA A 14 47.19 8.77 26.18
N ALA A 15 46.01 8.29 25.79
CA ALA A 15 45.85 6.95 25.26
C ALA A 15 46.59 6.82 23.92
N ALA A 16 47.25 5.69 23.70
CA ALA A 16 48.00 5.41 22.47
C ALA A 16 47.08 5.32 21.23
N VAL A 17 45.81 4.95 21.42
CA VAL A 17 44.77 4.92 20.39
C VAL A 17 43.62 5.82 20.83
N GLN A 18 43.26 6.78 19.98
CA GLN A 18 42.10 7.64 20.21
C GLN A 18 40.85 6.94 19.68
N ILE A 19 39.77 6.99 20.44
CA ILE A 19 38.49 6.42 20.03
C ILE A 19 37.97 7.26 18.85
N THR A 20 37.76 6.63 17.70
CA THR A 20 37.22 7.28 16.50
C THR A 20 35.71 7.11 16.44
N ALA A 21 35.04 8.02 15.70
CA ALA A 21 33.61 7.91 15.46
C ALA A 21 33.25 6.60 14.71
N GLU A 22 34.11 6.15 13.80
CA GLU A 22 33.93 4.88 13.07
C GLU A 22 33.94 3.68 14.02
N GLN A 23 34.84 3.66 15.01
CA GLN A 23 34.91 2.58 15.98
C GLN A 23 33.65 2.49 16.84
N LEU A 24 33.13 3.64 17.29
CA LEU A 24 31.88 3.72 18.03
C LEU A 24 30.67 3.27 17.20
N LEU A 25 30.60 3.65 15.93
CA LEU A 25 29.51 3.27 15.04
C LEU A 25 29.53 1.76 14.74
N LYS A 26 30.72 1.20 14.50
CA LYS A 26 30.90 -0.23 14.23
C LYS A 26 30.60 -1.09 15.44
N GLU A 27 30.97 -0.62 16.63
CA GLU A 27 30.63 -1.27 17.89
C GLU A 27 29.13 -1.15 18.19
N ALA A 28 28.51 0.01 17.97
CA ALA A 28 27.06 0.17 18.09
C ALA A 28 26.29 -0.74 17.12
N GLU A 29 26.80 -0.96 15.92
CA GLU A 29 26.20 -1.87 14.94
C GLU A 29 26.37 -3.35 15.34
N SER A 30 27.51 -3.75 15.91
CA SER A 30 27.69 -5.13 16.39
C SER A 30 26.81 -5.44 17.60
N PHE A 31 26.51 -4.43 18.43
CA PHE A 31 25.54 -4.52 19.52
C PHE A 31 24.09 -4.35 19.08
N ARG A 32 23.83 -4.00 17.81
CA ARG A 32 22.48 -3.93 17.29
C ARG A 32 21.90 -5.34 17.31
N GLU A 33 21.09 -5.62 18.32
CA GLU A 33 20.35 -6.87 18.41
C GLU A 33 19.58 -7.06 17.10
N LYS A 34 19.83 -8.20 16.45
CA LYS A 34 19.05 -8.56 15.26
C LYS A 34 17.59 -8.63 15.70
N PRO A 35 16.66 -8.08 14.90
CA PRO A 35 15.25 -8.17 15.23
C PRO A 35 14.88 -9.63 15.45
N ALA A 36 14.16 -9.90 16.55
CA ALA A 36 13.72 -11.25 16.88
C ALA A 36 12.93 -11.82 15.69
N VAL A 37 13.44 -12.89 15.09
CA VAL A 37 12.75 -13.60 14.02
C VAL A 37 11.73 -14.52 14.67
N GLN A 38 10.46 -14.37 14.31
CA GLN A 38 9.41 -15.26 14.81
C GLN A 38 9.64 -16.67 14.25
N PRO A 39 9.44 -17.73 15.06
CA PRO A 39 9.56 -19.10 14.58
C PRO A 39 8.54 -19.37 13.46
N VAL A 40 8.97 -20.03 12.38
CA VAL A 40 8.09 -20.39 11.27
C VAL A 40 7.13 -21.48 11.73
N GLN A 41 5.87 -21.13 11.93
CA GLN A 41 4.81 -22.09 12.22
C GLN A 41 4.31 -22.69 10.91
N LYS A 42 4.29 -24.03 10.81
CA LYS A 42 3.65 -24.73 9.68
C LYS A 42 2.18 -24.88 10.02
N ILE A 43 1.31 -24.28 9.21
CA ILE A 43 -0.13 -24.36 9.37
C ILE A 43 -0.58 -25.71 8.80
N ALA A 44 -1.07 -26.61 9.64
CA ALA A 44 -1.48 -27.96 9.22
C ALA A 44 -2.99 -28.03 8.98
N ASP A 45 -3.78 -27.39 9.85
CA ASP A 45 -5.23 -27.55 9.89
C ASP A 45 -5.98 -26.26 9.56
N LYS A 46 -7.25 -26.40 9.13
CA LYS A 46 -8.12 -25.26 8.80
C LYS A 46 -8.36 -24.35 10.01
N GLU A 47 -8.46 -24.92 11.21
CA GLU A 47 -8.66 -24.18 12.46
C GLU A 47 -7.43 -23.31 12.79
N GLU A 48 -6.22 -23.85 12.65
CA GLU A 48 -4.97 -23.09 12.81
C GLU A 48 -4.84 -21.96 11.79
N LEU A 49 -5.31 -22.19 10.56
CA LEU A 49 -5.33 -21.18 9.50
C LEU A 49 -6.31 -20.04 9.82
N ASP A 50 -7.48 -20.37 10.36
CA ASP A 50 -8.48 -19.38 10.77
C ASP A 50 -8.00 -18.56 11.99
N ASP A 51 -7.32 -19.19 12.96
CA ASP A 51 -6.69 -18.51 14.09
C ASP A 51 -5.55 -17.59 13.64
N TYR A 52 -4.70 -18.06 12.72
CA TYR A 52 -3.66 -17.23 12.10
C TYR A 52 -4.29 -16.01 11.42
N ARG A 53 -5.34 -16.21 10.62
CA ARG A 53 -6.06 -15.12 9.95
C ARG A 53 -6.66 -14.15 10.95
N MET A 54 -7.28 -14.65 12.03
CA MET A 54 -7.88 -13.81 13.06
C MET A 54 -6.83 -12.96 13.80
N GLY A 55 -5.71 -13.56 14.17
CA GLY A 55 -4.59 -12.86 14.81
C GLY A 55 -4.01 -11.75 13.93
N LYS A 56 -3.79 -12.05 12.65
CA LYS A 56 -3.30 -11.06 11.67
C LYS A 56 -4.32 -9.94 11.43
N ARG A 57 -5.60 -10.27 11.26
CA ARG A 57 -6.70 -9.29 11.13
C ARG A 57 -6.76 -8.36 12.32
N LYS A 58 -6.71 -8.89 13.54
CA LYS A 58 -6.68 -8.08 14.76
C LYS A 58 -5.52 -7.09 14.75
N GLY A 59 -4.32 -7.53 14.35
CA GLY A 59 -3.16 -6.66 14.22
C GLY A 59 -3.34 -5.53 13.20
N PHE A 60 -3.96 -5.82 12.05
CA PHE A 60 -4.29 -4.80 11.05
C PHE A 60 -5.38 -3.84 11.53
N GLU A 61 -6.46 -4.34 12.11
CA GLU A 61 -7.54 -3.52 12.67
C GLU A 61 -7.02 -2.61 13.79
N ASP A 62 -6.13 -3.11 14.66
CA ASP A 62 -5.50 -2.29 15.70
C ASP A 62 -4.52 -1.26 15.12
N ALA A 63 -3.83 -1.56 14.01
CA ALA A 63 -3.00 -0.58 13.31
C ALA A 63 -3.84 0.54 12.68
N VAL A 64 -4.93 0.17 12.02
CA VAL A 64 -5.90 1.10 11.44
C VAL A 64 -6.61 1.93 12.51
N ARG A 65 -6.97 1.30 13.65
CA ARG A 65 -7.59 2.00 14.78
C ARG A 65 -6.64 3.01 15.42
N ARG A 66 -5.36 2.68 15.53
CA ARG A 66 -4.33 3.61 16.05
C ARG A 66 -4.11 4.81 15.13
N ASN A 67 -4.09 4.59 13.82
CA ASN A 67 -3.93 5.66 12.85
C ASN A 67 -4.80 5.43 11.62
N ARG A 68 -5.99 6.05 11.64
CA ARG A 68 -7.02 5.84 10.62
C ARG A 68 -6.74 6.55 9.30
N THR A 69 -5.91 7.60 9.32
CA THR A 69 -5.51 8.34 8.11
C THR A 69 -4.29 7.73 7.42
N ALA A 70 -3.64 6.74 8.05
CA ALA A 70 -2.50 6.05 7.46
C ALA A 70 -2.92 5.12 6.31
N VAL A 71 -2.97 5.68 5.10
CA VAL A 71 -3.29 4.96 3.86
C VAL A 71 -2.41 3.72 3.66
N GLY A 72 -1.13 3.80 4.05
CA GLY A 72 -0.21 2.66 3.97
C GLY A 72 -0.63 1.46 4.83
N ALA A 73 -1.33 1.67 5.95
CA ALA A 73 -1.85 0.59 6.78
C ALA A 73 -3.04 -0.10 6.09
N TRP A 74 -3.95 0.69 5.52
CA TRP A 74 -5.07 0.19 4.72
C TRP A 74 -4.62 -0.61 3.50
N LEU A 75 -3.64 -0.09 2.75
CA LEU A 75 -3.08 -0.77 1.58
C LEU A 75 -2.44 -2.12 1.93
N LYS A 76 -1.68 -2.18 3.03
CA LYS A 76 -1.08 -3.44 3.50
C LYS A 76 -2.15 -4.44 3.96
N TYR A 77 -3.21 -3.95 4.60
CA TYR A 77 -4.31 -4.80 5.04
C TYR A 77 -5.08 -5.38 3.85
N ALA A 78 -5.45 -4.55 2.88
CA ALA A 78 -6.16 -4.98 1.68
C ALA A 78 -5.33 -5.96 0.84
N ALA A 79 -4.03 -5.69 0.64
CA ALA A 79 -3.13 -6.59 -0.06
C ALA A 79 -2.94 -7.94 0.67
N TRP A 80 -3.02 -7.94 2.00
CA TRP A 80 -2.99 -9.19 2.76
C TRP A 80 -4.29 -9.98 2.61
N GLU A 81 -5.47 -9.36 2.66
CA GLU A 81 -6.74 -10.06 2.39
C GLU A 81 -6.81 -10.58 0.94
N GLU A 82 -6.26 -9.83 -0.03
CA GLU A 82 -6.07 -10.29 -1.42
C GLU A 82 -5.19 -11.56 -1.46
N SER A 83 -4.10 -11.61 -0.69
CA SER A 83 -3.23 -12.80 -0.61
C SER A 83 -3.92 -14.02 0.04
N GLN A 84 -5.00 -13.80 0.79
CA GLN A 84 -5.82 -14.85 1.40
C GLN A 84 -6.98 -15.31 0.51
N ASP A 85 -7.12 -14.75 -0.70
CA ASP A 85 -8.22 -14.95 -1.64
C ASP A 85 -9.60 -14.52 -1.10
N GLU A 86 -9.60 -13.65 -0.09
CA GLU A 86 -10.80 -13.11 0.59
C GLU A 86 -11.19 -11.75 -0.02
N LEU A 87 -11.58 -11.78 -1.30
CA LEU A 87 -11.83 -10.55 -2.09
C LEU A 87 -12.93 -9.67 -1.50
N GLU A 88 -13.98 -10.25 -0.94
CA GLU A 88 -15.09 -9.47 -0.36
C GLU A 88 -14.64 -8.67 0.87
N ARG A 89 -13.71 -9.22 1.65
CA ARG A 89 -13.10 -8.50 2.77
C ARG A 89 -12.15 -7.42 2.27
N ALA A 90 -11.32 -7.73 1.27
CA ALA A 90 -10.45 -6.73 0.65
C ALA A 90 -11.25 -5.53 0.13
N ARG A 91 -12.40 -5.76 -0.52
CA ARG A 91 -13.36 -4.72 -0.93
C ARG A 91 -13.83 -3.88 0.25
N SER A 92 -14.31 -4.54 1.31
CA SER A 92 -14.75 -3.84 2.52
C SER A 92 -13.65 -2.95 3.12
N VAL A 93 -12.40 -3.42 3.11
CA VAL A 93 -11.24 -2.64 3.56
C VAL A 93 -10.99 -1.43 2.66
N TYR A 94 -11.06 -1.59 1.33
CA TYR A 94 -10.93 -0.48 0.38
C TYR A 94 -12.04 0.56 0.55
N GLU A 95 -13.31 0.14 0.57
CA GLU A 95 -14.45 1.06 0.74
C GLU A 95 -14.33 1.82 2.08
N ARG A 96 -14.03 1.11 3.18
CA ARG A 96 -13.76 1.76 4.48
C ARG A 96 -12.63 2.77 4.39
N SER A 97 -11.55 2.47 3.66
CA SER A 97 -10.42 3.42 3.51
C SER A 97 -10.81 4.65 2.69
N LEU A 98 -11.66 4.48 1.67
CA LEU A 98 -12.17 5.54 0.80
C LEU A 98 -13.20 6.43 1.51
N ASP A 99 -13.94 5.91 2.51
CA ASP A 99 -14.79 6.72 3.38
C ASP A 99 -14.00 7.78 4.15
N PHE A 100 -12.73 7.50 4.51
CA PHE A 100 -11.86 8.45 5.20
C PHE A 100 -11.15 9.38 4.24
N GLU A 101 -10.62 8.85 3.15
CA GLU A 101 -9.83 9.61 2.19
C GLU A 101 -10.29 9.32 0.75
N PRO A 102 -11.41 9.92 0.32
CA PRO A 102 -11.99 9.67 -1.00
C PRO A 102 -11.18 10.31 -2.12
N ARG A 103 -10.26 11.24 -1.81
CA ARG A 103 -9.43 11.94 -2.82
C ARG A 103 -8.08 11.27 -3.07
N ASN A 104 -7.74 10.24 -2.30
CA ASN A 104 -6.44 9.59 -2.45
C ASN A 104 -6.41 8.70 -3.69
N GLN A 105 -5.60 9.12 -4.65
CA GLN A 105 -5.47 8.46 -5.95
C GLN A 105 -4.90 7.04 -5.82
N THR A 106 -4.01 6.80 -4.86
CA THR A 106 -3.35 5.50 -4.69
C THR A 106 -4.32 4.42 -4.19
N LEU A 107 -5.30 4.79 -3.36
CA LEU A 107 -6.34 3.86 -2.90
C LEU A 107 -7.22 3.41 -4.06
N TRP A 108 -7.74 4.36 -4.84
CA TRP A 108 -8.55 4.07 -6.02
C TRP A 108 -7.79 3.23 -7.05
N LEU A 109 -6.53 3.57 -7.31
CA LEU A 109 -5.69 2.85 -8.26
C LEU A 109 -5.52 1.39 -7.84
N LYS A 110 -5.18 1.15 -6.56
CA LYS A 110 -4.97 -0.19 -6.02
C LYS A 110 -6.27 -1.00 -5.97
N TYR A 111 -7.38 -0.34 -5.67
CA TYR A 111 -8.69 -0.99 -5.66
C TYR A 111 -9.10 -1.44 -7.07
N ALA A 112 -8.98 -0.57 -8.07
CA ALA A 112 -9.25 -0.92 -9.46
C ALA A 112 -8.30 -2.02 -9.97
N GLU A 113 -7.00 -1.95 -9.63
CA GLU A 113 -6.01 -3.00 -9.98
C GLU A 113 -6.38 -4.36 -9.42
N MET A 114 -6.83 -4.42 -8.17
CA MET A 114 -7.26 -5.66 -7.54
C MET A 114 -8.45 -6.27 -8.30
N GLU A 115 -9.50 -5.50 -8.58
CA GLU A 115 -10.66 -6.03 -9.32
C GLU A 115 -10.31 -6.48 -10.74
N MET A 116 -9.42 -5.76 -11.43
CA MET A 116 -8.93 -6.14 -12.75
C MET A 116 -8.11 -7.44 -12.70
N LYS A 117 -7.22 -7.58 -11.73
CA LYS A 117 -6.38 -8.78 -11.55
C LYS A 117 -7.22 -10.03 -11.29
N HIS A 118 -8.31 -9.90 -10.55
CA HIS A 118 -9.24 -11.00 -10.26
C HIS A 118 -10.36 -11.15 -11.31
N ARG A 119 -10.24 -10.49 -12.47
CA ARG A 119 -11.19 -10.57 -13.61
C ARG A 119 -12.62 -10.13 -13.27
N ASN A 120 -12.81 -9.32 -12.23
CA ASN A 120 -14.11 -8.78 -11.85
C ASN A 120 -14.42 -7.48 -12.63
N ILE A 121 -14.60 -7.62 -13.94
CA ILE A 121 -14.70 -6.49 -14.89
C ILE A 121 -15.81 -5.49 -14.50
N ASN A 122 -17.01 -5.99 -14.18
CA ASN A 122 -18.13 -5.10 -13.86
C ASN A 122 -17.88 -4.28 -12.58
N ARG A 123 -17.18 -4.86 -11.61
CA ARG A 123 -16.80 -4.13 -10.39
C ARG A 123 -15.70 -3.13 -10.68
N ALA A 124 -14.69 -3.51 -11.48
CA ALA A 124 -13.65 -2.59 -11.92
C ALA A 124 -14.23 -1.37 -12.66
N ARG A 125 -15.21 -1.57 -13.56
CA ARG A 125 -15.97 -0.48 -14.21
C ARG A 125 -16.64 0.43 -13.20
N ASN A 126 -17.36 -0.13 -12.24
CA ASN A 126 -18.05 0.67 -11.22
C ASN A 126 -17.07 1.49 -10.37
N VAL A 127 -15.90 0.94 -10.03
CA VAL A 127 -14.85 1.65 -9.28
C VAL A 127 -14.25 2.76 -10.13
N LEU A 128 -13.95 2.50 -11.41
CA LEU A 128 -13.39 3.47 -12.34
C LEU A 128 -14.38 4.60 -12.66
N ASP A 129 -15.66 4.29 -12.84
CA ASP A 129 -16.70 5.30 -13.07
C ASP A 129 -16.89 6.21 -11.84
N ARG A 130 -16.87 5.63 -10.63
CA ARG A 130 -16.91 6.39 -9.37
C ARG A 130 -15.72 7.34 -9.23
N VAL A 131 -14.49 6.84 -9.44
CA VAL A 131 -13.30 7.70 -9.25
C VAL A 131 -13.24 8.82 -10.27
N VAL A 132 -13.65 8.57 -11.51
CA VAL A 132 -13.72 9.60 -12.55
C VAL A 132 -14.75 10.68 -12.21
N ALA A 133 -15.89 10.31 -11.61
CA ALA A 133 -16.87 11.28 -11.14
C ALA A 133 -16.36 12.13 -9.95
N ILE A 134 -15.55 11.56 -9.05
CA ILE A 134 -15.02 12.26 -7.87
C ILE A 134 -13.78 13.10 -8.22
N LEU A 135 -12.92 12.59 -9.10
CA LEU A 135 -11.61 13.15 -9.47
C LEU A 135 -11.49 13.32 -11.01
N PRO A 136 -12.34 14.14 -11.66
CA PRO A 136 -12.36 14.26 -13.11
C PRO A 136 -11.11 14.92 -13.69
N ARG A 137 -10.36 15.68 -12.87
CA ARG A 137 -9.12 16.38 -13.27
C ARG A 137 -7.89 15.47 -13.28
N VAL A 138 -8.02 14.21 -12.85
CA VAL A 138 -6.90 13.28 -12.78
C VAL A 138 -6.91 12.38 -14.01
N ASP A 139 -6.12 12.76 -15.01
CA ASP A 139 -6.01 12.08 -16.31
C ASP A 139 -5.67 10.58 -16.18
N LEU A 140 -4.92 10.20 -15.14
CA LEU A 140 -4.53 8.81 -14.88
C LEU A 140 -5.73 7.83 -14.86
N PHE A 141 -6.86 8.23 -14.26
CA PHE A 141 -8.03 7.34 -14.17
C PHE A 141 -8.75 7.20 -15.50
N TRP A 142 -8.81 8.27 -16.29
CA TRP A 142 -9.37 8.24 -17.63
C TRP A 142 -8.56 7.32 -18.54
N TYR A 143 -7.23 7.48 -18.56
CA TYR A 143 -6.33 6.59 -19.30
C TYR A 143 -6.50 5.13 -18.90
N LYS A 144 -6.62 4.85 -17.59
CA LYS A 144 -6.78 3.48 -17.12
C LYS A 144 -8.14 2.90 -17.48
N TYR A 145 -9.17 3.73 -17.50
CA TYR A 145 -10.52 3.31 -17.85
C TYR A 145 -10.67 3.03 -19.35
N THR A 146 -10.20 3.93 -20.21
CA THR A 146 -10.21 3.70 -21.66
C THR A 146 -9.35 2.51 -22.05
N TYR A 147 -8.15 2.38 -21.45
CA TYR A 147 -7.28 1.23 -21.67
C TYR A 147 -7.95 -0.10 -21.25
N MET A 148 -8.69 -0.11 -20.14
CA MET A 148 -9.42 -1.31 -19.71
C MET A 148 -10.53 -1.68 -20.71
N GLU A 149 -11.31 -0.72 -21.20
CA GLU A 149 -12.35 -1.00 -22.21
C GLU A 149 -11.77 -1.43 -23.56
N GLU A 150 -10.63 -0.85 -23.97
CA GLU A 150 -9.89 -1.29 -25.17
C GLU A 150 -9.41 -2.74 -25.03
N LEU A 151 -8.88 -3.14 -23.87
CA LEU A 151 -8.47 -4.53 -23.62
C LEU A 151 -9.63 -5.53 -23.64
N LEU A 152 -10.86 -5.05 -23.47
CA LEU A 152 -12.08 -5.85 -23.51
C LEU A 152 -12.76 -5.78 -24.90
N ASP A 153 -12.11 -5.18 -25.89
CA ASP A 153 -12.62 -4.91 -27.24
C ASP A 153 -13.95 -4.13 -27.25
N ASN A 154 -14.24 -3.37 -26.18
CA ASN A 154 -15.45 -2.55 -26.08
C ASN A 154 -15.21 -1.14 -26.63
N VAL A 155 -15.10 -1.04 -27.96
CA VAL A 155 -14.82 0.22 -28.67
C VAL A 155 -15.90 1.28 -28.39
N ALA A 156 -17.17 0.88 -28.34
CA ALA A 156 -18.27 1.80 -28.07
C ALA A 156 -18.19 2.40 -26.65
N GLY A 157 -17.87 1.57 -25.65
CA GLY A 157 -17.67 2.02 -24.27
C GLY A 157 -16.44 2.93 -24.14
N ALA A 158 -15.33 2.56 -24.77
CA ALA A 158 -14.12 3.38 -24.78
C ALA A 158 -14.38 4.78 -25.38
N ARG A 159 -15.11 4.86 -26.51
CA ARG A 159 -15.51 6.13 -27.12
C ARG A 159 -16.36 6.98 -26.18
N GLN A 160 -17.37 6.39 -25.52
CA GLN A 160 -18.21 7.12 -24.57
C GLN A 160 -17.40 7.70 -23.39
N ILE A 161 -16.39 6.97 -22.92
CA ILE A 161 -15.51 7.44 -21.85
C ILE A 161 -14.63 8.59 -22.36
N PHE A 162 -14.07 8.48 -23.57
CA PHE A 162 -13.30 9.57 -24.18
C PHE A 162 -14.16 10.82 -24.37
N GLU A 163 -15.39 10.69 -24.89
CA GLU A 163 -16.32 11.82 -25.04
C GLU A 163 -16.59 12.52 -23.70
N ARG A 164 -16.89 11.76 -22.65
CA ARG A 164 -17.04 12.28 -21.29
C ARG A 164 -15.77 12.95 -20.77
N TRP A 165 -14.60 12.45 -21.12
CA TRP A 165 -13.33 13.06 -20.73
C TRP A 165 -13.13 14.41 -21.40
N MET A 166 -13.48 14.53 -22.68
CA MET A 166 -13.35 15.78 -23.44
C MET A 166 -14.26 16.90 -22.95
N GLU A 167 -15.41 16.58 -22.33
CA GLU A 167 -16.28 17.58 -21.67
C GLU A 167 -15.54 18.38 -20.59
N TRP A 168 -14.48 17.82 -20.00
CA TRP A 168 -13.68 18.49 -18.97
C TRP A 168 -12.53 19.33 -19.53
N GLU A 169 -12.38 19.42 -20.86
CA GLU A 169 -11.27 20.09 -21.55
C GLU A 169 -9.90 19.68 -20.98
N PRO A 170 -9.51 18.41 -21.14
CA PRO A 170 -8.26 17.89 -20.60
C PRO A 170 -7.03 18.36 -21.39
N SER A 171 -5.85 17.91 -20.95
CA SER A 171 -4.56 18.23 -21.58
C SER A 171 -4.51 17.81 -23.07
N GLU A 172 -3.64 18.45 -23.86
CA GLU A 172 -3.44 18.10 -25.28
C GLU A 172 -3.10 16.61 -25.47
N GLU A 173 -2.40 16.01 -24.50
CA GLU A 173 -2.08 14.58 -24.51
C GLU A 173 -3.33 13.69 -24.55
N ALA A 174 -4.38 14.08 -23.82
CA ALA A 174 -5.66 13.36 -23.81
C ALA A 174 -6.35 13.42 -25.18
N TRP A 175 -6.36 14.59 -25.82
CA TRP A 175 -6.88 14.76 -27.19
C TRP A 175 -6.10 13.92 -28.20
N MET A 176 -4.77 13.90 -28.09
CA MET A 176 -3.91 13.08 -28.94
C MET A 176 -4.15 11.58 -28.72
N ALA A 177 -4.43 11.14 -27.49
CA ALA A 177 -4.81 9.77 -27.20
C ALA A 177 -6.14 9.38 -27.87
N PHE A 178 -7.15 10.26 -27.82
CA PHE A 178 -8.42 10.02 -28.49
C PHE A 178 -8.30 9.98 -30.02
N VAL A 179 -7.51 10.88 -30.62
CA VAL A 179 -7.23 10.83 -32.07
C VAL A 179 -6.50 9.54 -32.45
N LYS A 180 -5.57 9.04 -31.63
CA LYS A 180 -4.90 7.75 -31.87
C LYS A 180 -5.88 6.58 -31.79
N PHE A 181 -6.84 6.63 -30.86
CA PHE A 181 -7.90 5.65 -30.72
C PHE A 181 -8.79 5.60 -31.97
N GLU A 182 -9.27 6.75 -32.46
CA GLU A 182 -10.15 6.80 -33.66
C GLU A 182 -9.43 6.46 -34.98
N LYS A 183 -8.10 6.61 -35.03
CA LYS A 183 -7.30 6.26 -36.21
C LYS A 183 -6.96 4.76 -36.32
N ARG A 184 -7.22 3.99 -35.28
CA ARG A 184 -6.81 2.59 -35.16
C ARG A 184 -7.83 1.66 -35.79
#